data_AF-A0A084QF38-F1
#
_entry.id   AF-A0A084QF38-F1
#
_cell.length_a   1.000
_cell.length_b   1.000
_cell.length_c   1.000
_cell.angle_alpha   90.00
_cell.angle_beta   90.00
_cell.angle_gamma   90.00
#
_symmetry.space_group_name_H-M   'P 1'
#
loop_
_entity.id
_entity.type
_entity.pdbx_description
1 polymer ?
#
loop_
_entity_poly.entity_id
_entity_poly.type
_entity_poly.pdbx_seq_one_letter_code
_entity_poly.pdbx_strand_id
1 'polypeptide(L)'
;MTEVMTDLHSRQSFDSSQHRHSIERSDSSASATSSDHHDSVIHQPIPTRPHLPTRKSSGPLVVHRNSSAVGPNEAEYGPDDVRSMSPRRSSEDIDKMGREAREELRRHAKALQDSLISIFNRIEAVREEHDKLDNNNKFLQKYIGDLMSTSKITASGSRGKR
;
A
#
# COMPACT_ATOMS: atom_id res chain seq x y z
N MET A 1 50.23 -12.70 14.41
CA MET A 1 49.68 -12.97 13.07
C MET A 1 48.24 -13.42 13.29
N THR A 2 47.22 -12.59 13.55
CA THR A 2 46.84 -11.26 13.01
C THR A 2 46.83 -11.21 11.49
N GLU A 3 45.69 -11.57 10.90
CA GLU A 3 44.95 -10.63 10.06
C GLU A 3 43.45 -10.92 10.15
N VAL A 4 42.74 -9.91 10.64
CA VAL A 4 41.30 -9.79 10.76
C VAL A 4 40.88 -8.88 9.62
N MET A 5 39.98 -9.32 8.74
CA MET A 5 39.36 -8.45 7.74
C MET A 5 38.01 -7.98 8.30
N THR A 6 38.00 -6.75 8.78
CA THR A 6 36.85 -6.00 9.28
C THR A 6 36.07 -5.35 8.14
N ASP A 7 34.76 -5.19 8.38
CA ASP A 7 33.85 -4.15 7.82
C ASP A 7 33.47 -4.23 6.33
N LEU A 8 32.27 -3.88 5.88
CA LEU A 8 31.27 -2.96 6.41
C LEU A 8 29.86 -3.32 5.87
N HIS A 9 28.85 -2.96 6.65
CA HIS A 9 27.43 -3.10 6.38
C HIS A 9 26.95 -2.38 5.12
N SER A 10 26.13 -3.05 4.30
CA SER A 10 25.19 -2.39 3.37
C SER A 10 23.84 -3.11 3.44
N ARG A 11 23.04 -2.72 4.44
CA ARG A 11 21.60 -2.95 4.47
C ARG A 11 20.96 -1.87 3.62
N GLN A 12 20.65 -2.17 2.36
CA GLN A 12 19.90 -1.26 1.51
C GLN A 12 18.42 -1.39 1.89
N SER A 13 18.01 -0.59 2.87
CA SER A 13 16.62 -0.28 3.18
C SER A 13 16.04 0.56 2.04
N PHE A 14 15.07 0.03 1.31
CA PHE A 14 14.23 0.78 0.39
C PHE A 14 13.24 1.61 1.20
N ASP A 15 13.69 2.77 1.67
CA ASP A 15 12.81 3.85 2.10
C ASP A 15 12.29 4.55 0.84
N SER A 16 11.08 4.19 0.41
CA SER A 16 10.34 4.94 -0.60
C SER A 16 9.81 6.22 0.04
N SER A 17 10.73 7.14 0.28
CA SER A 17 10.46 8.46 0.82
C SER A 17 9.53 9.22 -0.13
N GLN A 18 8.51 9.81 0.48
CA GLN A 18 7.42 10.54 -0.14
C GLN A 18 7.90 11.56 -1.18
N HIS A 19 7.63 11.31 -2.47
CA HIS A 19 7.54 12.39 -3.45
C HIS A 19 6.23 13.16 -3.22
N ARG A 20 6.24 14.00 -2.18
CA ARG A 20 5.33 15.13 -2.06
C ARG A 20 5.69 16.06 -3.20
N HIS A 21 4.86 16.11 -4.25
CA HIS A 21 4.90 17.22 -5.19
C HIS A 21 4.58 18.50 -4.40
N SER A 22 5.65 19.21 -4.01
CA SER A 22 5.54 20.59 -3.55
C SER A 22 4.99 21.38 -4.72
N ILE A 23 3.75 21.83 -4.60
CA ILE A 23 3.19 22.84 -5.49
C ILE A 23 3.92 24.13 -5.11
N GLU A 24 5.03 24.42 -5.79
CA GLU A 24 5.63 25.75 -5.76
C GLU A 24 4.60 26.72 -6.32
N ARG A 25 4.03 27.53 -5.43
CA ARG A 25 3.27 28.70 -5.82
C ARG A 25 4.31 29.73 -6.24
N SER A 26 4.30 30.10 -7.52
CA SER A 26 5.17 31.16 -8.03
C SER A 26 4.62 32.51 -7.58
N ASP A 27 5.14 33.00 -6.46
CA ASP A 27 4.87 34.34 -5.94
C ASP A 27 5.85 35.32 -6.62
N SER A 28 5.59 35.70 -7.88
CA SER A 28 6.42 36.70 -8.55
C SER A 28 6.20 38.08 -7.92
N SER A 29 7.03 38.43 -6.94
CA SER A 29 7.19 39.78 -6.42
C SER A 29 8.31 40.48 -7.18
N ALA A 30 7.96 41.22 -8.23
CA ALA A 30 8.93 42.09 -8.92
C ALA A 30 8.90 43.48 -8.26
N SER A 31 9.94 43.78 -7.48
CA SER A 31 10.23 45.10 -6.94
C SER A 31 10.64 46.06 -8.07
N ALA A 32 10.07 47.26 -8.12
CA ALA A 32 10.59 48.36 -8.93
C ALA A 32 11.23 49.41 -7.99
N THR A 33 12.56 49.49 -8.01
CA THR A 33 13.30 50.60 -7.41
C THR A 33 13.41 51.72 -8.44
N SER A 34 12.90 52.91 -8.13
CA SER A 34 12.97 54.07 -9.01
C SER A 34 14.38 54.64 -9.02
N SER A 35 15.15 54.40 -10.09
CA SER A 35 16.35 55.17 -10.39
C SER A 35 16.01 56.22 -11.45
N ASP A 36 16.26 57.46 -11.08
CA ASP A 36 16.00 58.69 -11.82
C ASP A 36 17.08 58.89 -12.90
N HIS A 37 16.73 58.71 -14.19
CA HIS A 37 17.35 59.43 -15.31
C HIS A 37 16.53 59.24 -16.60
N HIS A 38 16.31 60.38 -17.27
CA HIS A 38 15.63 60.58 -18.54
C HIS A 38 15.85 59.47 -19.57
N ASP A 39 14.77 58.85 -20.06
CA ASP A 39 14.55 58.52 -21.48
C ASP A 39 13.12 57.97 -21.70
N SER A 40 12.51 58.40 -22.82
CA SER A 40 11.14 58.15 -23.34
C SER A 40 10.27 57.06 -22.66
N VAL A 41 9.23 57.51 -21.95
CA VAL A 41 8.24 56.64 -21.28
C VAL A 41 7.30 56.00 -22.31
N ILE A 42 7.50 54.72 -22.63
CA ILE A 42 6.50 53.90 -23.33
C ILE A 42 5.38 53.59 -22.33
N HIS A 43 4.30 54.36 -22.34
CA HIS A 43 3.09 54.10 -21.54
C HIS A 43 2.35 52.86 -22.10
N GLN A 44 2.80 51.66 -21.76
CA GLN A 44 1.96 50.48 -21.92
C GLN A 44 0.94 50.44 -20.76
N PRO A 45 -0.37 50.33 -21.01
CA PRO A 45 -1.35 50.25 -19.95
C PRO A 45 -1.14 48.94 -19.17
N ILE A 46 -1.00 49.05 -17.85
CA ILE A 46 -0.91 47.90 -16.94
C ILE A 46 -2.15 47.03 -17.16
N PRO A 47 -2.02 45.74 -17.53
CA PRO A 47 -3.15 44.85 -17.72
C PRO A 47 -3.95 44.74 -16.41
N THR A 48 -5.14 45.33 -16.38
CA THR A 48 -6.03 45.22 -15.22
C THR A 48 -6.64 43.83 -15.19
N ARG A 49 -6.48 43.11 -14.08
CA ARG A 49 -7.11 41.81 -13.85
C ARG A 49 -8.64 41.93 -14.06
N PRO A 50 -9.26 41.07 -14.89
CA PRO A 50 -10.72 41.01 -15.03
C PRO A 50 -11.40 40.81 -13.69
N HIS A 51 -12.44 41.59 -13.41
CA HIS A 51 -13.18 41.51 -12.15
C HIS A 51 -13.91 40.16 -12.05
N LEU A 52 -13.61 39.37 -11.01
CA LEU A 52 -14.30 38.11 -10.77
C LEU A 52 -15.79 38.39 -10.49
N PRO A 53 -16.74 37.64 -11.09
CA PRO A 53 -18.15 37.77 -10.77
C PRO A 53 -18.37 37.56 -9.27
N THR A 54 -19.02 38.52 -8.61
CA THR A 54 -19.38 38.40 -7.19
C THR A 54 -20.43 37.30 -7.04
N ARG A 55 -20.07 36.17 -6.42
CA ARG A 55 -21.05 35.12 -6.08
C ARG A 55 -21.90 35.58 -4.89
N LYS A 56 -23.22 35.44 -4.99
CA LYS A 56 -24.15 35.60 -3.86
C LYS A 56 -23.83 34.53 -2.81
N SER A 57 -23.91 34.86 -1.52
CA SER A 57 -23.73 33.88 -0.45
C SER A 57 -24.82 32.80 -0.55
N SER A 58 -24.43 31.55 -0.82
CA SER A 58 -25.33 30.41 -0.73
C SER A 58 -25.55 30.12 0.74
N GLY A 59 -26.78 30.24 1.23
CA GLY A 59 -27.16 30.01 2.62
C GLY A 59 -26.86 28.59 3.12
N PRO A 60 -27.35 28.23 4.31
CA PRO A 60 -27.03 26.96 4.96
C PRO A 60 -27.37 25.75 4.07
N LEU A 61 -26.42 24.82 3.92
CA LEU A 61 -26.51 23.59 3.12
C LEU A 61 -27.41 22.50 3.75
N VAL A 62 -28.29 22.87 4.69
CA VAL A 62 -29.12 21.91 5.43
C VAL A 62 -30.33 21.55 4.57
N VAL A 63 -30.34 20.33 4.05
CA VAL A 63 -31.46 19.79 3.25
C VAL A 63 -32.08 18.60 3.98
N HIS A 64 -33.40 18.57 4.09
CA HIS A 64 -34.13 17.45 4.71
C HIS A 64 -33.93 16.15 3.91
N ARG A 65 -33.86 15.01 4.62
CA ARG A 65 -33.55 13.68 4.06
C ARG A 65 -34.50 13.19 2.96
N ASN A 66 -35.71 13.75 2.87
CA ASN A 66 -36.72 13.41 1.87
C ASN A 66 -36.96 14.55 0.85
N SER A 67 -36.05 15.52 0.77
CA SER A 67 -36.16 16.63 -0.18
C SER A 67 -35.82 16.19 -1.60
N SER A 68 -36.67 16.53 -2.57
CA SER A 68 -36.39 16.34 -4.01
C SER A 68 -35.33 17.31 -4.56
N ALA A 69 -34.85 18.26 -3.75
CA ALA A 69 -33.82 19.23 -4.15
C ALA A 69 -32.42 18.61 -4.30
N VAL A 70 -32.21 17.37 -3.84
CA VAL A 70 -30.92 16.66 -3.92
C VAL A 70 -31.13 15.34 -4.65
N GLY A 71 -30.72 15.30 -5.90
CA GLY A 71 -30.73 14.13 -6.77
C GLY A 71 -29.83 14.38 -7.97
N PRO A 72 -29.60 13.37 -8.83
CA PRO A 72 -28.93 13.57 -10.11
C PRO A 72 -29.67 14.66 -10.88
N ASN A 73 -29.11 15.87 -10.89
CA ASN A 73 -29.63 16.95 -11.69
C ASN A 73 -29.11 16.69 -13.10
N GLU A 74 -30.02 16.31 -14.00
CA GLU A 74 -29.77 16.32 -15.44
C GLU A 74 -29.59 17.78 -15.84
N ALA A 75 -28.41 18.31 -15.54
CA ALA A 75 -28.04 19.65 -15.90
C ALA A 75 -27.94 19.68 -17.42
N GLU A 76 -28.91 20.30 -18.06
CA GLU A 76 -28.86 20.61 -19.49
C GLU A 76 -27.72 21.61 -19.71
N TYR A 77 -26.60 21.11 -20.19
CA TYR A 77 -25.41 21.91 -20.46
C TYR A 77 -25.66 22.72 -21.73
N GLY A 78 -25.56 24.05 -21.63
CA GLY A 78 -25.72 24.93 -22.78
C GLY A 78 -24.66 24.70 -23.85
N PRO A 79 -24.88 25.18 -25.08
CA PRO A 79 -23.97 24.96 -26.23
C PRO A 79 -22.55 25.52 -26.02
N ASP A 80 -22.38 26.53 -25.15
CA ASP A 80 -21.08 27.12 -24.79
C ASP A 80 -20.54 26.66 -23.42
N ASP A 81 -21.14 25.64 -22.80
CA ASP A 81 -20.66 25.14 -21.51
C ASP A 81 -19.36 24.34 -21.67
N VAL A 82 -18.27 24.82 -21.08
CA VAL A 82 -16.96 24.15 -21.07
C VAL A 82 -17.00 22.69 -20.59
N ARG A 83 -18.00 22.31 -19.79
CA ARG A 83 -18.20 20.95 -19.28
C ARG A 83 -18.78 19.99 -20.33
N SER A 84 -19.36 20.49 -21.42
CA SER A 84 -19.76 19.70 -22.60
C SER A 84 -18.58 19.45 -23.54
N MET A 85 -17.56 20.31 -23.49
CA MET A 85 -16.34 20.26 -24.32
C MET A 85 -15.24 19.34 -23.75
N SER A 86 -15.41 18.81 -22.54
CA SER A 86 -14.49 17.84 -21.95
C SER A 86 -14.88 16.41 -22.34
N PRO A 87 -13.97 15.54 -22.81
CA PRO A 87 -14.27 14.15 -23.08
C PRO A 87 -14.82 13.47 -21.81
N ARG A 88 -16.12 13.15 -21.81
CA ARG A 88 -16.77 12.38 -20.75
C ARG A 88 -16.74 10.91 -21.14
N ARG A 89 -16.37 10.04 -20.20
CA ARG A 89 -16.65 8.61 -20.35
C ARG A 89 -18.16 8.43 -20.48
N SER A 90 -18.59 7.64 -21.46
CA SER A 90 -20.00 7.27 -21.58
C SER A 90 -20.44 6.51 -20.31
N SER A 91 -21.73 6.54 -19.97
CA SER A 91 -22.25 5.73 -18.87
C SER A 91 -21.91 4.24 -19.05
N GLU A 92 -21.94 3.76 -20.28
CA GLU A 92 -21.54 2.41 -20.67
C GLU A 92 -20.06 2.10 -20.31
N ASP A 93 -19.14 3.04 -20.55
CA ASP A 93 -17.72 2.87 -20.20
C ASP A 93 -17.52 2.77 -18.69
N ILE A 94 -18.29 3.53 -17.91
CA ILE A 94 -18.24 3.50 -16.45
C ILE A 94 -18.74 2.14 -15.93
N ASP A 95 -19.83 1.63 -16.50
CA ASP A 95 -20.37 0.32 -16.13
C ASP A 95 -19.44 -0.83 -16.54
N LYS A 96 -18.80 -0.75 -17.71
CA LYS A 96 -17.77 -1.71 -18.14
C LYS A 96 -16.59 -1.72 -17.18
N MET A 97 -16.06 -0.54 -16.83
CA MET A 97 -14.97 -0.41 -15.86
C MET A 97 -15.36 -0.96 -14.48
N GLY A 98 -16.59 -0.72 -14.04
CA GLY A 98 -17.12 -1.25 -12.79
C GLY A 98 -17.30 -2.77 -12.81
N ARG A 99 -17.57 -3.39 -13.95
CA ARG A 99 -17.61 -4.85 -14.09
C ARG A 99 -16.21 -5.44 -14.05
N GLU A 100 -15.29 -4.91 -14.84
CA GLU A 100 -13.89 -5.36 -14.88
C GLU A 100 -13.22 -5.28 -13.51
N ALA A 101 -13.39 -4.17 -12.78
CA ALA A 101 -12.85 -4.03 -11.43
C ALA A 101 -13.37 -5.10 -10.45
N ARG A 102 -14.66 -5.46 -10.55
CA ARG A 102 -15.27 -6.50 -9.72
C ARG A 102 -14.80 -7.90 -10.12
N GLU A 103 -14.60 -8.15 -11.41
CA GLU A 103 -14.07 -9.41 -11.91
C GLU A 103 -12.63 -9.62 -11.47
N GLU A 104 -11.80 -8.58 -11.58
CA GLU A 104 -10.40 -8.64 -11.15
C GLU A 104 -10.30 -8.87 -9.63
N LEU A 105 -11.13 -8.19 -8.83
CA LEU A 105 -11.19 -8.43 -7.38
C LEU A 105 -11.56 -9.89 -7.07
N ARG A 106 -12.56 -10.45 -7.77
CA ARG A 106 -12.92 -11.88 -7.60
C ARG A 106 -11.79 -12.81 -8.00
N ARG A 107 -11.07 -12.50 -9.08
CA ARG A 107 -9.92 -13.28 -9.53
C ARG A 107 -8.81 -13.30 -8.48
N HIS A 108 -8.48 -12.14 -7.91
CA HIS A 108 -7.50 -12.04 -6.82
C HIS A 108 -7.94 -12.81 -5.57
N ALA A 109 -9.21 -12.68 -5.18
CA ALA A 109 -9.74 -13.41 -4.02
C ALA A 109 -9.64 -14.93 -4.22
N LYS A 110 -9.92 -15.43 -5.42
CA LYS A 110 -9.80 -16.85 -5.75
C LYS A 110 -8.34 -17.31 -5.72
N ALA A 111 -7.43 -16.57 -6.33
CA ALA A 111 -6.01 -16.91 -6.30
C ALA A 111 -5.46 -16.97 -4.86
N LEU A 112 -5.91 -16.05 -4.00
CA LEU A 112 -5.55 -16.08 -2.59
C LEU A 112 -6.11 -17.31 -1.87
N GLN A 113 -7.36 -17.67 -2.13
CA GLN A 113 -7.98 -18.88 -1.56
C GLN A 113 -7.22 -20.14 -1.98
N ASP A 114 -6.90 -20.29 -3.26
CA ASP A 114 -6.15 -21.43 -3.79
C ASP A 114 -4.75 -21.50 -3.16
N SER A 115 -4.08 -20.35 -3.00
CA SER A 115 -2.79 -20.26 -2.31
C SER A 115 -2.88 -20.67 -0.84
N LEU A 116 -3.94 -20.26 -0.13
CA LEU A 116 -4.14 -20.63 1.27
C LEU A 116 -4.38 -22.13 1.44
N ILE A 117 -5.17 -22.73 0.55
CA ILE A 117 -5.41 -24.19 0.54
C ILE A 117 -4.09 -24.93 0.30
N SER A 118 -3.27 -24.48 -0.64
CA SER A 118 -1.97 -25.09 -0.91
C SER A 118 -1.03 -25.02 0.31
N ILE A 119 -1.02 -23.89 1.02
CA ILE A 119 -0.20 -23.73 2.23
C ILE A 119 -0.72 -24.65 3.34
N PHE A 120 -2.04 -24.71 3.54
CA PHE A 120 -2.66 -25.58 4.52
C PHE A 120 -2.27 -27.05 4.31
N ASN A 121 -2.40 -27.57 3.07
CA ASN A 121 -2.01 -28.94 2.75
C ASN A 121 -0.53 -29.22 3.03
N ARG A 122 0.34 -28.25 2.77
CA ARG A 122 1.77 -28.37 3.04
C ARG A 122 2.08 -28.39 4.54
N ILE A 123 1.35 -27.60 5.33
CA ILE A 123 1.46 -27.62 6.80
C ILE A 123 1.01 -28.97 7.35
N GLU A 124 -0.12 -29.52 6.87
CA GLU A 124 -0.61 -30.83 7.31
C GLU A 124 0.41 -31.94 7.01
N ALA A 125 0.99 -31.96 5.80
CA ALA A 125 2.02 -32.92 5.44
C ALA A 125 3.26 -32.84 6.37
N VAL A 126 3.72 -31.62 6.67
CA VAL A 126 4.83 -31.40 7.60
C VAL A 126 4.45 -31.85 9.01
N ARG A 127 3.22 -31.60 9.46
CA ARG A 127 2.74 -32.04 10.79
C ARG A 127 2.76 -33.56 10.91
N GLU A 128 2.26 -34.27 9.90
CA GLU A 128 2.26 -35.74 9.91
C GLU A 128 3.66 -36.34 9.92
N GLU A 129 4.59 -35.76 9.16
CA GLU A 129 6.00 -36.19 9.20
C GLU A 129 6.65 -35.88 10.55
N HIS A 130 6.35 -34.72 11.13
CA HIS A 130 6.84 -34.36 12.46
C HIS A 130 6.32 -35.35 13.52
N ASP A 131 5.02 -35.66 13.51
CA ASP A 131 4.42 -36.64 14.43
C ASP A 131 5.08 -38.03 14.30
N LYS A 132 5.40 -38.45 13.07
CA LYS A 132 6.16 -39.69 12.83
C LYS A 132 7.57 -39.59 13.41
N LEU A 133 8.31 -38.52 13.14
CA LEU A 133 9.67 -38.34 13.67
C LEU A 133 9.68 -38.30 15.19
N ASP A 134 8.72 -37.63 15.82
CA ASP A 134 8.57 -37.57 17.28
C ASP A 134 8.30 -38.95 17.89
N ASN A 135 7.43 -39.75 17.26
CA ASN A 135 7.16 -41.12 17.71
C ASN A 135 8.41 -42.00 17.61
N ASN A 136 9.15 -41.91 16.50
CA ASN A 136 10.41 -42.63 16.33
C ASN A 136 11.47 -42.16 17.34
N ASN A 137 11.58 -40.86 17.59
CA ASN A 137 12.52 -40.31 18.56
C ASN A 137 12.21 -40.80 19.98
N LYS A 138 10.93 -40.77 20.39
CA LYS A 138 10.48 -41.36 21.66
C LYS A 138 10.83 -42.84 21.76
N PHE A 139 10.62 -43.61 20.70
CA PHE A 139 10.98 -45.03 20.66
C PHE A 139 12.49 -45.25 20.86
N LEU A 140 13.33 -44.50 20.13
CA LEU A 140 14.78 -44.58 20.24
C LEU A 140 15.26 -44.19 21.64
N GLN A 141 14.73 -43.11 22.22
CA GLN A 141 15.06 -42.68 23.58
C GLN A 141 14.71 -43.76 24.61
N LYS A 142 13.53 -44.37 24.49
CA LYS A 142 13.13 -45.48 25.36
C LYS A 142 14.07 -46.67 25.22
N TYR A 143 14.38 -47.08 23.98
CA TYR A 143 15.27 -48.20 23.71
C TYR A 143 16.68 -47.98 24.29
N ILE A 144 17.24 -46.78 24.09
CA ILE A 144 18.53 -46.40 24.67
C ILE A 144 18.44 -46.40 26.21
N GLY A 145 17.36 -45.85 26.78
CA GLY A 145 17.14 -45.86 28.23
C GLY A 145 17.11 -47.28 28.82
N ASP A 146 16.37 -48.18 28.18
CA ASP A 146 16.26 -49.59 28.58
C ASP A 146 17.63 -50.30 28.45
N LEU A 147 18.36 -50.06 27.36
CA LEU A 147 19.69 -50.63 27.13
C LEU A 147 20.72 -50.14 28.17
N MET A 148 20.69 -48.84 28.49
CA MET A 148 21.58 -48.25 29.50
C MET A 148 21.24 -48.73 30.91
N SER A 149 19.96 -48.93 31.22
CA SER A 149 19.49 -49.49 32.49
C SER A 149 19.94 -50.96 32.66
N THR A 150 19.71 -51.80 31.64
CA THR A 150 20.12 -53.20 31.64
C THR A 150 21.65 -53.37 31.65
N SER A 151 22.39 -52.50 30.96
CA SER A 151 23.86 -52.52 30.95
C SER A 151 24.46 -52.24 32.34
N LYS A 152 23.84 -51.38 33.15
CA LYS A 152 24.28 -51.14 34.54
C LYS A 152 24.08 -52.37 35.43
N ILE A 153 22.95 -53.06 35.29
CA ILE A 153 22.61 -54.25 36.09
C ILE A 153 23.52 -55.44 35.75
N THR A 154 23.78 -55.67 34.47
CA THR A 154 24.63 -56.79 34.00
C THR A 154 26.12 -56.56 34.28
N ALA A 155 26.61 -55.32 34.21
CA ALA A 155 28.00 -54.99 34.50
C ALA A 155 28.36 -55.13 36.00
N SER A 156 27.46 -54.77 36.93
CA SER A 156 27.72 -54.89 38.37
C SER A 156 27.62 -56.33 38.89
N GLY A 157 26.91 -57.22 38.19
CA GLY A 157 26.74 -58.64 38.58
C GLY A 157 27.97 -59.53 38.36
N SER A 158 28.96 -59.11 37.56
CA SER A 158 30.13 -59.94 37.22
C SER A 158 31.36 -59.72 38.11
N ARG A 159 31.37 -58.69 38.96
CA ARG A 159 32.57 -58.29 39.74
C ARG A 159 32.66 -58.91 41.15
N GLY A 160 31.79 -59.87 41.47
CA GLY A 160 31.63 -60.42 42.84
C GLY A 160 32.11 -61.86 43.05
N LYS A 161 33.03 -62.40 42.25
CA LYS A 161 33.56 -63.76 42.49
C LYS A 161 35.06 -63.85 42.18
N ARG A 162 35.88 -63.38 43.11
CA ARG A 162 37.27 -63.81 43.32
C ARG A 162 37.57 -63.79 44.80
#